data_AF-A0A7X7IIZ5-F1
#
_entry.id   AF-A0A7X7IIZ5-F1
#
_cell.length_a   1.000
_cell.length_b   1.000
_cell.length_c   1.000
_cell.angle_alpha   90.00
_cell.angle_beta   90.00
_cell.angle_gamma   90.00
#
_symmetry.space_group_name_H-M   'P 1'
#
loop_
_entity.id
_entity.type
_entity.pdbx_description
1 polymer ?
#
loop_
_entity_poly.entity_id
_entity_poly.type
_entity_poly.pdbx_seq_one_letter_code
_entity_poly.pdbx_strand_id
1 'polypeptide(L)'
;MWFKIISFILAASSFIKMGYGIAMGDRFFDWARREYKRERPSGLVTVLFLLTLLLTLITWYATWAHYVPYGWILTVLMTFFGLYALVILLKWKSITPKYIPLIGRFQKNRTFWYIIGVIWGVVFLLMGIFLY
;
A
#
# COMPACT_ATOMS: atom_id res chain seq x y z
N MET A 1 -20.45 -0.54 -6.47
CA MET A 1 -19.55 0.06 -7.50
C MET A 1 -18.29 0.68 -6.90
N TRP A 2 -18.38 1.57 -5.90
CA TRP A 2 -17.21 2.19 -5.26
C TRP A 2 -16.17 1.17 -4.75
N PHE A 3 -16.62 0.16 -4.00
CA PHE A 3 -15.74 -0.92 -3.50
C PHE A 3 -15.05 -1.71 -4.62
N LYS A 4 -15.72 -1.93 -5.77
CA LYS A 4 -15.09 -2.53 -6.97
C LYS A 4 -13.94 -1.67 -7.47
N ILE A 5 -14.19 -0.37 -7.65
CA ILE A 5 -13.19 0.59 -8.16
C ILE A 5 -11.98 0.64 -7.22
N ILE A 6 -12.21 0.75 -5.92
CA ILE A 6 -11.12 0.79 -4.92
C ILE A 6 -10.32 -0.53 -4.97
N SER A 7 -11.00 -1.68 -5.06
CA SER A 7 -10.34 -2.98 -5.17
C SER A 7 -9.49 -3.09 -6.44
N PHE A 8 -9.98 -2.60 -7.58
CA PHE A 8 -9.19 -2.55 -8.81
C PHE A 8 -8.00 -1.59 -8.72
N ILE A 9 -8.15 -0.43 -8.08
CA ILE A 9 -7.04 0.51 -7.83
C ILE A 9 -5.95 -0.17 -6.98
N LEU A 10 -6.33 -0.90 -5.92
CA LEU A 10 -5.40 -1.62 -5.06
C LEU A 10 -4.72 -2.79 -5.79
N ALA A 11 -5.47 -3.53 -6.61
CA ALA A 11 -4.93 -4.60 -7.45
C ALA A 11 -3.90 -4.05 -8.46
N ALA A 12 -4.28 -3.02 -9.22
CA ALA A 12 -3.41 -2.36 -10.18
C ALA A 12 -2.15 -1.79 -9.51
N SER A 13 -2.30 -1.10 -8.38
CA SER A 13 -1.18 -0.57 -7.61
C SER A 13 -0.22 -1.67 -7.15
N SER A 14 -0.76 -2.82 -6.72
CA SER A 14 0.04 -3.97 -6.29
C SER A 14 0.82 -4.56 -7.47
N PHE A 15 0.16 -4.78 -8.61
CA PHE A 15 0.83 -5.32 -9.80
C PHE A 15 1.87 -4.36 -10.37
N ILE A 16 1.58 -3.06 -10.45
CA ILE A 16 2.54 -2.04 -10.91
C ILE A 16 3.76 -2.03 -9.99
N LYS A 17 3.54 -1.99 -8.68
CA LYS A 17 4.63 -1.95 -7.70
C LYS A 17 5.49 -3.22 -7.74
N MET A 18 4.86 -4.40 -7.86
CA MET A 18 5.60 -5.66 -7.94
C MET A 18 6.32 -5.81 -9.29
N GLY A 19 5.68 -5.46 -10.40
CA GLY A 19 6.29 -5.46 -11.72
C GLY A 19 7.50 -4.54 -11.78
N TYR A 20 7.38 -3.31 -11.25
CA TYR A 20 8.50 -2.38 -11.14
C TYR A 20 9.59 -2.91 -10.21
N GLY A 21 9.22 -3.50 -9.08
CA GLY A 21 10.16 -4.15 -8.15
C GLY A 21 10.96 -5.27 -8.82
N ILE A 22 10.29 -6.15 -9.56
CA ILE A 22 10.91 -7.25 -10.30
C ILE A 22 11.84 -6.70 -11.39
N ALA A 23 11.40 -5.71 -12.16
CA ALA A 23 12.18 -5.12 -13.25
C ALA A 23 13.43 -4.37 -12.77
N MET A 24 13.33 -3.64 -11.65
CA MET A 24 14.44 -2.84 -11.10
C MET A 24 15.33 -3.61 -10.12
N GLY A 25 14.88 -4.74 -9.59
CA GLY A 25 15.61 -5.58 -8.64
C GLY A 25 16.13 -4.79 -7.44
N ASP A 26 17.44 -4.84 -7.22
CA ASP A 26 18.09 -4.19 -6.08
C ASP A 26 17.99 -2.66 -6.12
N ARG A 27 17.90 -2.05 -7.32
CA ARG A 27 17.77 -0.59 -7.47
C ARG A 27 16.51 -0.06 -6.82
N PHE A 28 15.43 -0.85 -6.79
CA PHE A 28 14.19 -0.49 -6.11
C PHE A 28 14.39 -0.38 -4.59
N PHE A 29 15.09 -1.35 -3.99
CA PHE A 29 15.37 -1.35 -2.56
C PHE A 29 16.38 -0.27 -2.17
N ASP A 30 17.38 0.00 -3.02
CA ASP A 30 18.33 1.10 -2.80
C ASP A 30 17.67 2.47 -2.91
N TRP A 31 16.76 2.64 -3.87
CA TRP A 31 15.92 3.83 -3.94
C TRP A 31 15.08 3.99 -2.67
N ALA A 32 14.36 2.93 -2.24
CA ALA A 32 13.57 2.97 -1.02
C ALA A 32 14.45 3.33 0.20
N ARG A 33 15.60 2.68 0.35
CA ARG A 33 16.54 2.96 1.45
C ARG A 33 17.02 4.42 1.43
N ARG A 34 17.27 5.00 0.25
CA ARG A 34 17.62 6.43 0.13
C ARG A 34 16.49 7.34 0.57
N GLU A 35 15.26 7.05 0.17
CA GLU A 35 14.08 7.83 0.57
C GLU A 35 13.87 7.79 2.09
N TYR A 36 13.92 6.60 2.70
CA TYR A 36 13.76 6.45 4.14
C TYR A 36 14.93 7.00 4.97
N LYS A 37 16.10 7.25 4.37
CA LYS A 37 17.22 7.94 5.04
C LYS A 37 17.06 9.45 5.12
N ARG A 38 16.13 10.04 4.35
CA ARG A 38 15.91 11.49 4.37
C ARG A 38 15.25 11.93 5.67
N GLU A 39 15.61 13.12 6.14
CA GLU A 39 15.03 13.69 7.36
C GLU A 39 13.51 13.95 7.26
N ARG A 40 13.04 14.18 6.03
CA ARG A 40 11.64 14.40 5.69
C ARG A 40 11.25 13.49 4.52
N PRO A 41 9.99 13.03 4.45
CA PRO A 41 9.53 12.25 3.31
C PRO A 41 9.62 13.10 2.04
N SER A 42 10.00 12.49 0.92
CA SER A 42 9.96 13.19 -0.36
C SER A 42 8.53 13.49 -0.79
N GLY A 43 8.36 14.43 -1.73
CA GLY A 43 7.06 14.74 -2.30
C GLY A 43 6.34 13.49 -2.84
N LEU A 44 7.05 12.63 -3.57
CA LEU A 44 6.48 11.38 -4.10
C LEU A 44 5.98 10.46 -2.99
N VAL A 45 6.79 10.21 -1.95
CA VAL A 45 6.40 9.38 -0.80
C VAL A 45 5.21 10.00 -0.07
N THR A 46 5.19 11.32 0.09
CA THR A 46 4.10 12.06 0.71
C THR A 46 2.80 11.89 -0.08
N VAL A 47 2.85 12.06 -1.41
CA VAL A 47 1.70 11.86 -2.30
C VAL A 47 1.15 10.43 -2.19
N LEU A 48 2.01 9.41 -2.14
CA LEU A 48 1.57 8.01 -1.99
C LEU A 48 0.84 7.76 -0.65
N PHE A 49 1.35 8.32 0.45
CA PHE A 49 0.67 8.22 1.74
C PHE A 49 -0.63 9.02 1.79
N LEU A 50 -0.65 10.23 1.24
CA LEU A 50 -1.87 11.04 1.14
C LEU A 50 -2.94 10.36 0.27
N LEU A 51 -2.54 9.72 -0.83
CA LEU A 51 -3.45 8.93 -1.67
C LEU A 51 -4.02 7.74 -0.90
N THR A 52 -3.22 7.09 -0.05
CA THR A 52 -3.71 6.01 0.84
C THR A 52 -4.73 6.54 1.84
N LEU A 53 -4.49 7.71 2.45
CA LEU A 53 -5.45 8.37 3.35
C LEU A 53 -6.73 8.75 2.62
N LEU A 54 -6.63 9.33 1.41
CA LEU A 54 -7.77 9.69 0.58
C LEU A 54 -8.61 8.45 0.23
N LEU A 55 -7.99 7.37 -0.23
CA LEU A 55 -8.69 6.12 -0.49
C LEU A 55 -9.37 5.56 0.77
N THR A 56 -8.74 5.72 1.94
CA THR A 56 -9.34 5.33 3.23
C THR A 56 -10.62 6.13 3.51
N LEU A 57 -10.58 7.45 3.33
CA LEU A 57 -11.74 8.32 3.51
C LEU A 57 -12.86 7.98 2.51
N ILE A 58 -12.51 7.74 1.24
CA ILE A 58 -13.47 7.33 0.20
C ILE A 58 -14.09 5.96 0.56
N THR A 59 -13.30 5.02 1.08
CA THR A 59 -13.79 3.70 1.50
C THR A 59 -14.79 3.84 2.66
N TRP A 60 -14.47 4.69 3.65
CA TRP A 60 -15.40 4.99 4.74
C TRP A 60 -16.67 5.66 4.24
N TYR A 61 -16.56 6.68 3.38
CA TYR A 61 -17.72 7.31 2.75
C TYR A 61 -18.59 6.29 2.03
N ALA A 62 -18.00 5.40 1.21
CA ALA A 62 -18.72 4.34 0.52
C ALA A 62 -19.39 3.35 1.49
N THR A 63 -18.77 3.07 2.64
CA THR A 63 -19.33 2.17 3.67
C THR A 63 -20.62 2.74 4.25
N TRP A 64 -20.63 4.04 4.55
CA TRP A 64 -21.78 4.71 5.15
C TRP A 64 -22.88 5.04 4.13
N ALA A 65 -22.51 5.56 2.96
CA ALA A 65 -23.46 6.08 1.97
C ALA A 65 -23.94 5.04 0.94
N HIS A 66 -23.15 3.99 0.71
CA HIS A 66 -23.38 3.02 -0.36
C HIS A 66 -23.16 1.59 0.15
N TYR A 67 -23.85 1.21 1.22
CA TYR A 67 -23.72 -0.12 1.85
C TYR A 67 -23.67 -1.24 0.81
N VAL A 68 -22.60 -2.03 0.85
CA VAL A 68 -22.42 -3.24 0.04
C VAL A 68 -22.17 -4.41 0.99
N PRO A 69 -22.80 -5.58 0.78
CA PRO A 69 -22.46 -6.79 1.52
C PRO A 69 -20.94 -7.02 1.53
N TYR A 70 -20.39 -7.35 2.69
CA TYR A 70 -18.94 -7.55 2.89
C TYR A 70 -18.04 -6.31 2.64
N GLY A 71 -18.60 -5.13 2.38
CA GLY A 71 -17.82 -3.89 2.17
C GLY A 71 -16.92 -3.55 3.37
N TRP A 72 -17.36 -3.95 4.56
CA TRP A 72 -16.61 -3.80 5.81
C TRP A 72 -15.22 -4.44 5.77
N ILE A 73 -15.00 -5.51 4.99
CA ILE A 73 -13.67 -6.16 4.85
C ILE A 73 -12.67 -5.16 4.29
N LEU A 74 -13.02 -4.50 3.19
CA LEU A 74 -12.17 -3.48 2.56
C LEU A 74 -12.01 -2.27 3.47
N THR A 75 -13.06 -1.87 4.19
CA THR A 75 -13.03 -0.75 5.14
C THR A 75 -12.06 -0.99 6.29
N VAL A 76 -12.07 -2.19 6.87
CA VAL A 76 -11.13 -2.56 7.94
C VAL A 76 -9.69 -2.56 7.41
N LEU A 77 -9.45 -3.18 6.25
CA LEU A 77 -8.13 -3.19 5.61
C LEU A 77 -7.62 -1.76 5.33
N MET A 78 -8.45 -0.93 4.71
CA MET A 78 -8.10 0.45 4.39
C MET A 78 -7.90 1.29 5.65
N THR A 79 -8.65 1.02 6.72
CA THR A 79 -8.42 1.69 8.02
C THR A 79 -7.03 1.36 8.57
N PHE A 80 -6.61 0.09 8.53
CA PHE A 80 -5.26 -0.28 8.94
C PHE A 80 -4.18 0.40 8.08
N PHE A 81 -4.33 0.39 6.76
CA PHE A 81 -3.37 1.05 5.86
C PHE A 81 -3.35 2.57 6.03
N GLY A 82 -4.51 3.20 6.20
CA GLY A 82 -4.64 4.63 6.45
C GLY A 82 -4.00 5.06 7.77
N LEU A 83 -4.28 4.35 8.86
CA LEU A 83 -3.65 4.61 10.16
C LEU A 83 -2.14 4.41 10.09
N TYR A 84 -1.67 3.35 9.42
CA TYR A 84 -0.25 3.11 9.23
C TYR A 84 0.43 4.21 8.42
N ALA A 85 -0.18 4.64 7.32
CA ALA A 85 0.27 5.77 6.51
C ALA A 85 0.36 7.07 7.33
N LEU A 86 -0.67 7.37 8.12
CA LEU A 86 -0.72 8.53 8.99
C LEU A 86 0.40 8.50 10.03
N VAL A 87 0.59 7.36 10.70
CA VAL A 87 1.64 7.17 11.71
C VAL A 87 3.02 7.36 11.09
N ILE A 88 3.28 6.82 9.90
CA ILE A 88 4.55 7.01 9.19
C ILE A 88 4.78 8.48 8.85
N LEU A 89 3.78 9.18 8.33
CA LEU A 89 3.91 10.60 7.99
C LEU A 89 4.18 11.47 9.23
N LEU A 90 3.42 11.27 10.31
CA LEU A 90 3.54 12.07 11.54
C LEU A 90 4.81 11.74 12.34
N LYS A 91 5.25 10.48 12.33
CA LYS A 91 6.39 10.00 13.11
C LYS A 91 7.58 9.58 12.23
N TRP A 92 7.73 10.21 11.07
CA TRP A 92 8.75 9.87 10.07
C TRP A 92 10.14 9.67 10.70
N LYS A 93 10.68 10.68 11.40
CA LYS A 93 12.01 10.64 12.02
C LYS A 93 12.20 9.50 13.04
N SER A 94 11.14 9.10 13.73
CA SER A 94 11.19 8.02 14.73
C SER A 94 11.07 6.63 14.10
N ILE A 95 10.37 6.53 12.97
CA ILE A 95 10.02 5.27 12.32
C ILE A 95 11.06 4.86 11.28
N THR A 96 11.59 5.81 10.51
CA THR A 96 12.50 5.50 9.41
C THR A 96 13.75 4.71 9.80
N PRO A 97 14.40 4.92 10.97
CA PRO A 97 15.56 4.12 11.35
C PRO A 97 15.23 2.63 11.51
N LYS A 98 13.98 2.30 11.88
CA LYS A 98 13.50 0.92 12.03
C LYS A 98 13.22 0.25 10.68
N TYR A 99 12.89 1.03 9.66
CA TYR A 99 12.57 0.53 8.32
C TYR A 99 13.80 0.22 7.48
N ILE A 100 14.90 0.97 7.65
CA ILE A 100 16.15 0.73 6.91
C ILE A 100 16.67 -0.71 7.03
N PRO A 101 16.75 -1.34 8.23
CA PRO A 101 17.14 -2.74 8.35
C PRO A 101 16.04 -3.71 7.86
N LEU A 102 14.77 -3.32 7.94
CA LEU A 102 13.65 -4.11 7.39
C LEU A 102 13.75 -4.22 5.86
N ILE A 103 14.05 -3.10 5.18
CA ILE A 103 14.28 -3.05 3.72
C ILE A 103 15.43 -3.99 3.33
N GLY A 104 16.50 -4.04 4.13
CA GLY A 104 17.61 -4.98 3.90
C GLY A 104 17.19 -6.46 3.99
N ARG A 105 16.33 -6.79 4.97
CA ARG A 105 15.73 -8.14 5.08
C ARG A 105 14.80 -8.46 3.91
N PHE A 106 14.03 -7.48 3.46
CA PHE A 106 13.15 -7.62 2.29
C PHE A 106 13.93 -7.82 1.01
N GLN A 107 15.06 -7.12 0.84
CA GLN A 107 15.95 -7.29 -0.30
C GLN A 107 16.54 -8.70 -0.36
N LYS A 108 16.99 -9.24 0.78
CA LYS A 108 17.51 -10.62 0.87
C LYS A 108 16.49 -11.67 0.43
N ASN A 109 15.24 -11.49 0.82
CA ASN A 109 14.13 -12.39 0.48
C ASN A 109 13.17 -11.78 -0.55
N ARG A 110 13.70 -11.04 -1.54
CA ARG A 110 12.87 -10.23 -2.46
C ARG A 110 11.81 -11.04 -3.20
N THR A 111 12.16 -12.23 -3.66
CA THR A 111 11.24 -13.12 -4.40
C THR A 111 10.02 -13.48 -3.57
N PHE A 112 10.22 -13.80 -2.29
CA PHE A 112 9.13 -14.11 -1.36
C PHE A 112 8.18 -12.92 -1.20
N TRP A 113 8.72 -11.71 -1.03
CA TRP A 113 7.90 -10.50 -0.89
C TRP A 113 7.19 -10.10 -2.19
N TYR A 114 7.79 -10.35 -3.35
CA TYR A 114 7.13 -10.15 -4.64
C TYR A 114 5.95 -11.11 -4.82
N ILE A 115 6.13 -12.39 -4.50
CA ILE A 115 5.05 -13.37 -4.54
C ILE A 115 3.90 -12.94 -3.64
N ILE A 116 4.20 -12.53 -2.39
CA ILE A 116 3.17 -12.02 -1.47
C ILE A 116 2.45 -10.80 -2.06
N GLY A 117 3.18 -9.84 -2.63
CA GLY A 117 2.57 -8.65 -3.23
C GLY A 117 1.68 -8.98 -4.44
N VAL A 118 2.07 -9.96 -5.25
CA VAL A 118 1.25 -10.46 -6.37
C VAL A 118 0.01 -11.16 -5.85
N ILE A 119 0.12 -12.02 -4.82
CA ILE A 119 -1.02 -12.67 -4.18
C ILE A 119 -2.01 -11.63 -3.67
N TRP A 120 -1.55 -10.58 -2.97
CA TRP A 120 -2.41 -9.49 -2.53
C TRP A 120 -3.09 -8.78 -3.71
N GLY A 121 -2.37 -8.53 -4.80
CA GLY A 121 -2.95 -7.97 -6.02
C GLY A 121 -4.08 -8.84 -6.59
N VAL A 122 -3.87 -10.16 -6.65
CA VAL A 122 -4.88 -11.13 -7.08
C VAL A 122 -6.07 -11.16 -6.13
N VAL A 123 -5.85 -11.15 -4.81
CA VAL A 123 -6.93 -11.10 -3.81
C VAL A 123 -7.81 -9.87 -4.03
N PHE A 124 -7.22 -8.68 -4.18
CA PHE A 124 -8.00 -7.47 -4.45
C PHE A 124 -8.74 -7.53 -5.79
N LEU A 125 -8.11 -8.10 -6.83
CA LEU A 125 -8.77 -8.30 -8.12
C LEU A 125 -10.00 -9.20 -7.98
N LEU A 126 -9.86 -10.34 -7.31
CA LEU A 126 -10.95 -11.29 -7.06
C LEU A 126 -12.06 -10.67 -6.20
N MET A 127 -11.71 -9.90 -5.17
CA MET A 127 -12.69 -9.15 -4.39
C MET A 127 -13.48 -8.17 -5.26
N GLY A 128 -12.83 -7.47 -6.18
CA GLY A 128 -13.50 -6.54 -7.10
C GLY A 128 -14.41 -7.21 -8.13
N ILE A 129 -14.11 -8.45 -8.53
CA ILE A 129 -14.90 -9.22 -9.52
C ILE A 129 -16.06 -9.97 -8.87
N PHE A 130 -15.79 -10.67 -7.77
CA PHE A 130 -16.71 -11.67 -7.21
C PHE A 130 -17.41 -11.23 -5.92
N LEU A 131 -16.82 -10.31 -5.14
CA LEU A 131 -17.35 -9.95 -3.82
C LEU A 131 -18.14 -8.63 -3.84
N TYR A 132 -17.64 -7.63 -4.57
CA TYR A 132 -18.22 -6.28 -4.65
C TYR A 132 -18.89 -6.00 -5.97
#